data_AF-A0A4R5KW82-F1
#
_entry.id   AF-A0A4R5KW82-F1
#
_cell.length_a   1.000
_cell.length_b   1.000
_cell.length_c   1.000
_cell.angle_alpha   90.00
_cell.angle_beta   90.00
_cell.angle_gamma   90.00
#
_symmetry.space_group_name_H-M   'P 1'
#
loop_
_entity.id
_entity.type
_entity.pdbx_description
1 polymer ?
#
loop_
_entity_poly.entity_id
_entity_poly.type
_entity_poly.pdbx_seq_one_letter_code
_entity_poly.pdbx_strand_id
1 'polypeptide(L)' 'MLKIGDYVVFSPDGARGIIMEVRESLYHVVWEDHFSSWEKGELLKQADVTKPARQDIEQP' A
#
# COMPACT_ATOMS: atom_id res chain seq x y z
N MET A 1 -9.68 3.88 -4.64
CA MET A 1 -9.95 2.43 -4.49
C MET A 1 -8.61 1.74 -4.47
N LEU A 2 -8.36 0.94 -3.45
CA LEU A 2 -7.12 0.18 -3.32
C LEU A 2 -7.17 -1.04 -4.24
N LYS A 3 -6.03 -1.45 -4.79
CA LYS A 3 -5.93 -2.62 -5.67
C LYS A 3 -4.74 -3.50 -5.29
N ILE A 4 -4.73 -4.71 -5.84
CA ILE A 4 -3.59 -5.63 -5.73
C ILE A 4 -2.33 -4.93 -6.24
N GLY A 5 -1.26 -5.03 -5.46
CA GLY A 5 0.03 -4.37 -5.70
C GLY A 5 0.14 -2.95 -5.14
N ASP A 6 -0.93 -2.36 -4.59
CA ASP A 6 -0.83 -1.09 -3.89
C ASP A 6 -0.13 -1.29 -2.53
N TYR A 7 0.77 -0.35 -2.22
CA TYR A 7 1.31 -0.20 -0.88
C TYR A 7 0.28 0.51 0.00
N VAL A 8 0.08 -0.02 1.20
CA VAL A 8 -0.89 0.48 2.15
C VAL A 8 -0.27 0.66 3.53
N VAL A 9 -0.86 1.55 4.31
CA VAL A 9 -0.58 1.78 5.72
C VAL A 9 -1.83 1.47 6.52
N PHE A 10 -1.69 0.65 7.56
CA PHE A 10 -2.74 0.37 8.52
C PHE A 10 -2.93 1.58 9.42
N SER A 11 -4.15 2.12 9.45
CA SER A 11 -4.45 3.37 10.16
C SER A 11 -4.28 3.30 11.68
N PRO A 12 -4.59 2.17 12.36
CA PRO A 12 -4.46 2.08 13.82
C PRO A 12 -3.03 2.14 14.36
N ASP A 13 -2.06 1.51 13.70
CA ASP A 13 -0.69 1.36 14.21
C ASP A 13 0.41 1.89 13.26
N GLY A 14 0.05 2.23 12.01
CA GLY A 14 1.00 2.69 11.01
C GLY A 14 1.77 1.58 10.30
N ALA A 15 1.41 0.31 10.48
CA ALA A 15 2.05 -0.83 9.82
C ALA A 15 1.92 -0.71 8.30
N ARG A 16 3.01 -1.03 7.58
CA ARG A 16 3.05 -0.92 6.12
C ARG A 16 2.98 -2.30 5.50
N GLY A 17 2.30 -2.39 4.37
CA GLY A 17 2.13 -3.64 3.66
C GLY A 17 1.76 -3.46 2.20
N ILE A 18 1.60 -4.58 1.51
CA ILE A 18 1.20 -4.65 0.11
C ILE A 18 -0.06 -5.48 0.00
N ILE A 19 -1.04 -5.00 -0.77
CA ILE A 19 -2.23 -5.77 -1.07
C ILE A 19 -1.87 -6.89 -2.05
N MET A 20 -2.09 -8.13 -1.64
CA MET A 20 -1.87 -9.32 -2.45
C MET A 20 -3.17 -9.83 -3.10
N GLU A 21 -4.30 -9.65 -2.42
CA GLU A 21 -5.60 -10.10 -2.91
C GLU A 21 -6.71 -9.15 -2.43
N VAL A 22 -7.80 -9.05 -3.21
CA VAL A 22 -8.99 -8.28 -2.85
C VAL A 22 -10.22 -9.19 -3.00
N ARG A 23 -11.01 -9.31 -1.94
CA ARG A 23 -12.28 -10.05 -1.95
C ARG A 23 -13.39 -9.19 -1.38
N GLU A 24 -14.35 -8.85 -2.23
CA GLU A 24 -15.54 -8.07 -1.88
C GLU A 24 -15.19 -6.73 -1.19
N SER A 25 -15.04 -6.74 0.14
CA SER A 25 -14.70 -5.58 0.98
C SER A 25 -13.44 -5.76 1.84
N LEU A 26 -12.78 -6.92 1.71
CA LEU A 26 -11.57 -7.27 2.44
C LEU A 26 -10.36 -7.29 1.51
N TYR A 27 -9.24 -6.83 2.05
CA TYR A 27 -7.96 -6.71 1.36
C TYR A 27 -6.97 -7.59 2.10
N HIS A 28 -6.43 -8.60 1.42
CA HIS A 28 -5.36 -9.41 1.95
C HIS A 28 -4.06 -8.63 1.83
N VAL A 29 -3.52 -8.20 2.95
CA VAL A 29 -2.30 -7.41 3.02
C VAL A 29 -1.20 -8.29 3.61
N VAL A 30 -0.04 -8.30 2.94
CA VAL A 30 1.21 -8.83 3.51
C VAL A 30 2.00 -7.66 4.06
N TRP A 31 2.35 -7.75 5.34
CA TRP A 31 3.04 -6.71 6.10
C TRP A 31 4.56 -6.90 6.06
N GLU A 32 5.31 -5.86 6.41
CA GLU A 32 6.79 -5.89 6.43
C GLU A 32 7.39 -6.92 7.41
N ASP A 33 6.62 -7.35 8.42
CA ASP A 33 7.02 -8.37 9.39
C ASP A 33 6.80 -9.82 8.88
N HIS A 34 6.42 -10.00 7.62
CA HIS A 34 6.04 -11.28 6.98
C HIS A 34 4.72 -11.89 7.48
N PHE A 35 3.96 -11.17 8.30
CA PHE A 35 2.58 -11.52 8.61
C PHE A 35 1.67 -11.14 7.45
N SER A 36 0.51 -11.78 7.37
CA SER A 36 -0.54 -11.39 6.42
C SER A 36 -1.89 -11.39 7.10
N SER A 37 -2.68 -10.36 6.86
CA SER A 37 -4.02 -10.20 7.43
C SER A 37 -5.05 -9.79 6.38
N TRP A 38 -6.31 -10.06 6.67
CA TRP A 38 -7.44 -9.57 5.88
C TRP A 38 -8.03 -8.32 6.54
N GLU A 39 -7.81 -7.17 5.92
CA GLU A 39 -8.22 -5.89 6.46
C GLU A 39 -9.35 -5.25 5.67
N LYS A 40 -10.14 -4.43 6.37
CA LYS A 40 -11.17 -3.61 5.73
C LYS A 40 -10.52 -2.40 5.07
N GLY A 41 -11.03 -2.04 3.89
CA GLY A 41 -10.52 -0.88 3.14
C GLY A 41 -10.61 0.44 3.91
N GLU A 42 -11.52 0.56 4.90
CA GLU A 42 -11.63 1.73 5.77
C GLU A 42 -10.43 1.92 6.72
N LEU A 43 -9.72 0.83 7.04
CA LEU A 43 -8.54 0.84 7.91
C LEU A 43 -7.25 1.04 7.12
N LEU A 44 -7.29 0.88 5.80
CA LEU A 44 -6.13 0.95 4.93
C LEU A 44 -6.05 2.30 4.23
N LYS A 45 -4.88 2.95 4.33
CA LYS A 45 -4.56 4.16 3.56
C LYS A 45 -3.55 3.81 2.48
N GLN A 46 -3.73 4.32 1.27
CA GLN A 46 -2.72 4.16 0.23
C GLN A 46 -1.44 4.86 0.68
N ALA A 47 -0.33 4.12 0.69
CA ALA A 47 0.98 4.72 0.91
C ALA A 47 1.37 5.39 -0.40
N ASP A 48 1.54 6.72 -0.38
CA ASP A 48 2.15 7.43 -1.49
C ASP A 48 3.59 6.93 -1.65
N VAL A 49 3.79 6.03 -2.61
CA VAL A 49 5.12 5.82 -3.20
C VAL A 49 5.31 7.03 -4.11
N THR A 50 5.61 8.19 -3.51
CA THR A 50 6.09 9.34 -4.28
C THR A 50 7.23 8.82 -5.12
N LYS A 51 6.98 8.70 -6.42
CA LYS A 51 8.01 8.49 -7.44
C LYS A 51 9.16 9.42 -7.07
N PRO A 52 10.42 8.96 -6.99
CA PRO A 52 11.51 9.90 -6.88
C PRO A 52 11.33 10.86 -8.04
N ALA A 53 11.17 12.15 -7.74
CA ALA A 53 11.03 13.18 -8.74
C ALA A 53 12.24 13.02 -9.66
N ARG A 54 12.06 12.43 -10.85
CA ARG A 54 13.00 12.62 -11.93
C ARG A 54 12.84 14.10 -12.27
N GLN A 55 13.65 14.94 -11.65
CA GLN A 55 13.97 16.21 -12.25
C GLN A 55 14.69 15.87 -13.54
N ASP A 56 14.00 16.10 -14.65
CA ASP A 56 14.56 16.23 -15.97
C ASP A 56 15.72 17.23 -15.89
N ILE A 57 16.95 16.74 -15.82
CA ILE A 57 18.12 17.56 -16.10
C ILE A 57 18.37 17.38 -17.59
N GLU A 58 17.72 18.22 -18.40
CA GLU A 58 18.14 18.50 -19.77
C GLU A 58 19.62 18.92 -19.72
N GLN A 59 20.50 18.09 -20.26
CA GLN A 59 21.90 18.45 -20.46
C GLN A 59 22.04 19.16 -21.83
N PRO A 60 22.80 20.26 -21.90
CA PRO A 60 23.06 21.01 -23.14
C PRO A 60 24.00 20.28 -24.11
#